data_AF-A0ABD2L9T3-F1
#
_entry.id   AF-A0ABD2L9T3-F1
#
_cell.length_a   1.000
_cell.length_b   1.000
_cell.length_c   1.000
_cell.angle_alpha   90.00
_cell.angle_beta   90.00
_cell.angle_gamma   90.00
#
_symmetry.space_group_name_H-M   'P 1'
#
loop_
_entity.id
_entity.type
_entity.pdbx_description
1 polymer ?
#
loop_
_entity_poly.entity_id
_entity_poly.type
_entity_poly.pdbx_seq_one_letter_code
_entity_poly.pdbx_strand_id
1 'polypeptide(L)'
;MVKNSLIITVLLVLLITAAVMMIGHCVAANIGPTINANPKFDANLAAIVTQIICSIDNQQDAMKLIKESKGQKSINESVFNEVIATRNLVQLRLTFDFYCEVADQDIEMGIKQEFGGDDEAGFLALIKCVRNSSEYFADLLQNSINGPVISELELIRLVVSRSEIDLADIKHAYLEMHHISLKEAIEANTNGAFGEALLALVKGNQ
;
A
#
# COMPACT_ATOMS: atom_id res chain seq x y z
N MET A 1 8.77 -17.13 -20.88
CA MET A 1 8.15 -15.89 -21.43
C MET A 1 6.98 -15.35 -20.59
N VAL A 2 6.67 -15.89 -19.39
CA VAL A 2 5.51 -15.44 -18.58
C VAL A 2 5.88 -14.45 -17.45
N LYS A 3 7.17 -14.34 -17.07
CA LYS A 3 7.63 -13.50 -15.95
C LYS A 3 7.48 -11.98 -16.16
N ASN A 4 7.32 -11.53 -17.40
CA ASN A 4 7.05 -10.11 -17.68
C ASN A 4 5.57 -9.76 -17.52
N SER A 5 4.66 -10.73 -17.48
CA SER A 5 3.23 -10.45 -17.42
C SER A 5 2.82 -9.92 -16.05
N LEU A 6 3.35 -10.48 -14.96
CA LEU A 6 2.97 -10.06 -13.60
C LEU A 6 3.51 -8.67 -13.25
N ILE A 7 4.77 -8.38 -13.62
CA ILE A 7 5.38 -7.07 -13.41
C ILE A 7 4.65 -5.99 -14.21
N ILE A 8 4.28 -6.29 -15.46
CA ILE A 8 3.49 -5.35 -16.28
C ILE A 8 2.10 -5.16 -15.69
N THR A 9 1.43 -6.21 -15.20
CA THR A 9 0.11 -6.08 -14.56
C THR A 9 0.17 -5.28 -13.26
N VAL A 10 1.18 -5.49 -12.41
CA VAL A 10 1.34 -4.74 -11.14
C VAL A 10 1.67 -3.27 -11.41
N LEU A 11 2.53 -2.97 -12.39
CA LEU A 11 2.78 -1.59 -12.84
C LEU A 11 1.56 -0.94 -13.49
N LEU A 12 0.77 -1.70 -14.27
CA LEU A 12 -0.49 -1.21 -14.82
C LEU A 12 -1.49 -0.93 -13.71
N VAL A 13 -1.62 -1.80 -12.71
CA VAL A 13 -2.53 -1.63 -11.57
C VAL A 13 -2.08 -0.45 -10.70
N LEU A 14 -0.78 -0.21 -10.52
CA LEU A 14 -0.26 0.97 -9.81
C LEU A 14 -0.50 2.28 -10.60
N LEU A 15 -0.33 2.25 -11.92
CA LEU A 15 -0.62 3.41 -12.78
C LEU A 15 -2.12 3.68 -12.90
N ILE A 16 -2.94 2.63 -12.99
CA ILE A 16 -4.40 2.71 -13.02
C ILE A 16 -4.93 3.14 -11.65
N THR A 17 -4.40 2.66 -10.54
CA THR A 17 -4.80 3.14 -9.20
C THR A 17 -4.37 4.57 -8.96
N ALA A 18 -3.18 5.00 -9.40
CA ALA A 18 -2.81 6.42 -9.38
C ALA A 18 -3.75 7.28 -10.25
N ALA A 19 -4.15 6.79 -11.43
CA ALA A 19 -5.12 7.47 -12.29
C ALA A 19 -6.53 7.48 -11.69
N VAL A 20 -6.98 6.40 -11.05
CA VAL A 20 -8.26 6.30 -10.33
C VAL A 20 -8.24 7.20 -9.08
N MET A 21 -7.09 7.41 -8.43
CA MET A 21 -6.93 8.34 -7.32
C MET A 21 -6.98 9.80 -7.78
N MET A 22 -6.41 10.11 -8.94
CA MET A 22 -6.52 11.42 -9.60
C MET A 22 -7.95 11.69 -10.10
N ILE A 23 -8.63 10.68 -10.64
CA ILE A 23 -10.05 10.75 -11.01
C ILE A 23 -10.93 10.82 -9.75
N GLY A 24 -10.55 10.20 -8.64
CA GLY A 24 -11.25 10.28 -7.36
C GLY A 24 -11.26 11.69 -6.77
N HIS A 25 -10.13 12.41 -6.84
CA HIS A 25 -10.10 13.85 -6.54
C HIS A 25 -10.93 14.67 -7.54
N CYS A 26 -10.99 14.26 -8.82
CA CYS A 26 -11.78 14.93 -9.85
C CYS A 26 -13.30 14.64 -9.73
N VAL A 27 -13.69 13.46 -9.26
CA VAL A 27 -15.08 13.08 -8.96
C VAL A 27 -15.55 13.81 -7.71
N ALA A 28 -14.70 13.96 -6.68
CA ALA A 28 -14.98 14.87 -5.57
C ALA A 28 -15.18 16.32 -6.04
N ALA A 29 -14.43 16.78 -7.04
CA ALA A 29 -14.58 18.11 -7.63
C ALA A 29 -15.82 18.27 -8.53
N ASN A 30 -16.28 17.21 -9.21
CA ASN A 30 -17.37 17.26 -10.18
C ASN A 30 -18.75 16.83 -9.61
N ILE A 31 -18.78 16.18 -8.45
CA ILE A 31 -19.99 16.05 -7.61
C ILE A 31 -20.13 17.28 -6.69
N GLY A 32 -19.03 18.01 -6.43
CA GLY A 32 -18.97 19.21 -5.61
C GLY A 32 -20.06 20.28 -5.84
N PRO A 33 -20.52 20.58 -7.07
CA PRO A 33 -21.49 21.66 -7.25
C PRO A 33 -22.94 21.26 -6.95
N THR A 34 -23.31 19.98 -6.96
CA THR A 34 -24.70 19.55 -6.77
C THR A 34 -25.04 19.10 -5.35
N ILE A 35 -24.05 18.83 -4.50
CA ILE A 35 -24.27 18.68 -3.04
C ILE A 35 -24.21 20.04 -2.30
N ASN A 36 -23.57 21.05 -2.89
CA ASN A 36 -23.42 22.40 -2.31
C ASN A 36 -24.63 23.33 -2.56
N ALA A 37 -25.82 22.78 -2.76
CA ALA A 37 -27.05 23.58 -2.87
C ALA A 37 -27.93 23.52 -1.61
N ASN A 38 -27.47 22.87 -0.53
CA ASN A 38 -28.20 22.85 0.73
C ASN A 38 -27.24 23.10 1.91
N PRO A 39 -27.29 24.28 2.57
CA PRO A 39 -26.33 24.70 3.59
C PRO A 39 -26.54 23.99 4.95
N LYS A 40 -27.04 22.75 4.94
CA LYS A 40 -27.37 21.95 6.14
C LYS A 40 -26.65 20.60 6.23
N PHE A 41 -25.83 20.22 5.25
CA PHE A 41 -25.04 19.00 5.31
C PHE A 41 -23.57 19.37 5.55
N ASP A 42 -23.19 19.41 6.82
CA ASP A 42 -21.82 19.70 7.25
C ASP A 42 -20.88 18.55 6.83
N ALA A 43 -19.60 18.85 6.58
CA ALA A 43 -18.56 17.87 6.21
C ALA A 43 -18.49 16.65 7.16
N ASN A 44 -18.89 16.84 8.42
CA ASN A 44 -19.04 15.77 9.41
C ASN A 44 -20.12 14.74 9.04
N LEU A 45 -21.25 15.15 8.47
CA LEU A 45 -22.32 14.23 8.09
C LEU A 45 -21.92 13.43 6.84
N ALA A 46 -21.21 14.04 5.89
CA ALA A 46 -20.62 13.32 4.76
C ALA A 46 -19.53 12.34 5.22
N ALA A 47 -18.68 12.72 6.17
CA ALA A 47 -17.71 11.83 6.79
C ALA A 47 -18.38 10.68 7.54
N ILE A 48 -19.40 10.95 8.36
CA ILE A 48 -20.18 9.94 9.09
C ILE A 48 -20.91 8.99 8.13
N VAL A 49 -21.56 9.52 7.09
CA VAL A 49 -22.25 8.70 6.08
C VAL A 49 -21.25 7.87 5.28
N THR A 50 -20.09 8.43 4.93
CA THR A 50 -19.00 7.67 4.28
C THR A 50 -18.46 6.60 5.22
N GLN A 51 -18.26 6.90 6.51
CA GLN A 51 -17.79 5.95 7.52
C GLN A 51 -18.78 4.79 7.69
N ILE A 52 -20.07 5.09 7.77
CA ILE A 52 -21.14 4.10 7.93
C ILE A 52 -21.27 3.21 6.68
N ILE A 53 -21.27 3.80 5.48
CA ILE A 53 -21.34 3.04 4.22
C ILE A 53 -20.10 2.15 4.08
N CYS A 54 -18.90 2.70 4.33
CA CYS A 54 -17.66 1.93 4.34
C CYS A 54 -17.71 0.78 5.35
N SER A 55 -18.17 0.99 6.58
CA SER A 55 -18.26 -0.07 7.59
C SER A 55 -19.15 -1.24 7.16
N ILE A 56 -20.27 -0.98 6.46
CA ILE A 56 -21.17 -2.05 5.99
C ILE A 56 -20.50 -2.87 4.87
N ASP A 57 -19.88 -2.20 3.90
CA ASP A 57 -19.20 -2.88 2.79
C ASP A 57 -17.97 -3.66 3.28
N ASN A 58 -17.20 -3.11 4.23
CA ASN A 58 -16.03 -3.76 4.82
C ASN A 58 -16.40 -5.05 5.58
N GLN A 59 -17.51 -5.04 6.34
CA GLN A 59 -18.00 -6.23 7.03
C GLN A 59 -18.43 -7.31 6.04
N GLN A 60 -19.11 -6.93 4.96
CA GLN A 60 -19.50 -7.90 3.92
C GLN A 60 -18.29 -8.49 3.21
N ASP A 61 -17.27 -7.68 2.90
CA ASP A 61 -16.06 -8.16 2.24
C ASP A 61 -15.22 -9.04 3.16
N ALA A 62 -15.08 -8.69 4.44
CA ALA A 62 -14.43 -9.57 5.43
C ALA A 62 -15.16 -10.92 5.53
N MET A 63 -16.49 -10.93 5.58
CA MET A 63 -17.28 -12.17 5.59
C MET A 63 -17.12 -13.00 4.31
N LYS A 64 -17.03 -12.35 3.13
CA LYS A 64 -16.73 -13.05 1.87
C LYS A 64 -15.37 -13.72 1.93
N LEU A 65 -14.33 -12.99 2.36
CA LEU A 65 -12.97 -13.54 2.49
C LEU A 65 -12.93 -14.75 3.41
N ILE A 66 -13.64 -14.71 4.54
CA ILE A 66 -13.71 -15.82 5.51
C ILE A 66 -14.49 -17.02 4.96
N LYS A 67 -15.54 -16.78 4.19
CA LYS A 67 -16.34 -17.86 3.60
C LYS A 67 -15.53 -18.63 2.55
N GLU A 68 -14.79 -17.91 1.71
CA GLU A 68 -13.94 -18.51 0.68
C GLU A 68 -12.71 -19.20 1.30
N SER A 69 -12.10 -18.65 2.36
CA SER A 69 -11.00 -19.35 3.06
C SER A 69 -11.43 -20.67 3.70
N LYS A 70 -12.73 -20.85 4.00
CA LYS A 70 -13.30 -22.09 4.56
C LYS A 70 -13.95 -23.01 3.51
N GLY A 71 -13.98 -22.63 2.23
CA GLY A 71 -14.68 -23.36 1.16
C GLY A 71 -13.87 -23.53 -0.12
N GLN A 72 -13.67 -24.78 -0.55
CA GLN A 72 -13.12 -25.24 -1.85
C GLN A 72 -12.05 -24.36 -2.55
N LYS A 73 -10.80 -24.83 -2.43
CA LYS A 73 -9.49 -24.48 -3.04
C LYS A 73 -9.37 -23.78 -4.42
N SER A 74 -10.43 -23.44 -5.14
CA SER A 74 -10.32 -22.95 -6.53
C SER A 74 -11.06 -21.64 -6.85
N ILE A 75 -11.56 -20.89 -5.86
CA ILE A 75 -12.21 -19.56 -6.07
C ILE A 75 -11.58 -18.45 -5.19
N ASN A 76 -10.52 -18.75 -4.44
CA ASN A 76 -9.99 -17.85 -3.41
C ASN A 76 -9.21 -16.66 -3.99
N GLU A 77 -8.44 -16.86 -5.06
CA GLU A 77 -7.61 -15.80 -5.66
C GLU A 77 -8.44 -14.69 -6.32
N SER A 78 -9.53 -15.05 -7.03
CA SER A 78 -10.37 -14.08 -7.75
C SER A 78 -11.09 -13.13 -6.81
N VAL A 79 -11.58 -13.63 -5.66
CA VAL A 79 -12.27 -12.80 -4.66
C VAL A 79 -11.28 -11.92 -3.91
N PHE A 80 -10.11 -12.46 -3.56
CA PHE A 80 -9.04 -11.68 -2.94
C PHE A 80 -8.57 -10.54 -3.84
N ASN A 81 -8.34 -10.84 -5.13
CA ASN A 81 -8.01 -9.86 -6.15
C ASN A 81 -9.12 -8.82 -6.36
N GLU A 82 -10.39 -9.24 -6.39
CA GLU A 82 -11.52 -8.31 -6.52
C GLU A 82 -11.57 -7.33 -5.34
N VAL A 83 -11.51 -7.83 -4.11
CA VAL A 83 -11.58 -6.98 -2.91
C VAL A 83 -10.40 -6.01 -2.87
N ILE A 84 -9.17 -6.48 -3.08
CA ILE A 84 -7.99 -5.61 -3.04
C ILE A 84 -7.95 -4.62 -4.20
N ALA A 85 -8.33 -5.02 -5.41
CA ALA A 85 -8.24 -4.16 -6.59
C ALA A 85 -9.34 -3.09 -6.66
N THR A 86 -10.46 -3.29 -5.96
CA THR A 86 -11.64 -2.40 -6.08
C THR A 86 -11.85 -1.48 -4.87
N ARG A 87 -11.30 -1.82 -3.69
CA ARG A 87 -11.55 -1.07 -2.45
C ARG A 87 -10.49 0.00 -2.20
N ASN A 88 -10.90 1.06 -1.52
CA ASN A 88 -9.97 2.13 -1.14
C ASN A 88 -9.09 1.71 0.05
N LEU A 89 -7.97 2.41 0.26
CA LEU A 89 -6.99 2.04 1.30
C LEU A 89 -7.58 2.06 2.73
N VAL A 90 -8.48 3.00 3.03
CA VAL A 90 -9.11 3.11 4.35
C VAL A 90 -10.09 1.95 4.58
N GLN A 91 -10.85 1.58 3.55
CA GLN A 91 -11.74 0.41 3.54
C GLN A 91 -10.95 -0.86 3.75
N LEU A 92 -9.85 -1.05 3.02
CA LEU A 92 -9.02 -2.26 3.16
C LEU A 92 -8.44 -2.41 4.56
N ARG A 93 -7.96 -1.32 5.19
CA ARG A 93 -7.50 -1.35 6.59
C ARG A 93 -8.59 -1.89 7.52
N LEU A 94 -9.78 -1.28 7.46
CA LEU A 94 -10.92 -1.69 8.27
C LEU A 94 -11.37 -3.12 7.98
N THR A 95 -11.34 -3.54 6.72
CA THR A 95 -11.65 -4.93 6.32
C THR A 95 -10.66 -5.92 6.93
N PHE A 96 -9.36 -5.59 7.01
CA PHE A 96 -8.36 -6.43 7.66
C PHE A 96 -8.56 -6.49 9.17
N ASP A 97 -8.91 -5.38 9.80
CA ASP A 97 -9.23 -5.32 11.24
C ASP A 97 -10.45 -6.20 11.55
N PHE A 98 -11.55 -6.05 10.79
CA PHE A 98 -12.74 -6.89 10.94
C PHE A 98 -12.48 -8.36 10.62
N TYR A 99 -11.61 -8.66 9.65
CA TYR A 99 -11.20 -10.04 9.37
C TYR A 99 -10.53 -10.67 10.59
N CYS A 100 -9.61 -9.94 11.25
CA CYS A 100 -8.94 -10.41 12.46
C CYS A 100 -9.95 -10.69 13.59
N GLU A 101 -10.92 -9.80 13.80
CA GLU A 101 -11.97 -9.96 14.82
C GLU A 101 -12.88 -11.18 14.57
N VAL A 102 -13.29 -11.42 13.31
CA VAL A 102 -14.27 -12.47 12.98
C VAL A 102 -13.62 -13.83 12.75
N ALA A 103 -12.41 -13.86 12.20
CA ALA A 103 -11.66 -15.08 11.94
C ALA A 103 -10.81 -15.55 13.13
N ASP A 104 -10.64 -14.69 14.15
CA ASP A 104 -9.70 -14.88 15.27
C ASP A 104 -8.26 -15.17 14.78
N GLN A 105 -7.92 -14.59 13.63
CA GLN A 105 -6.65 -14.82 12.93
C GLN A 105 -6.34 -13.63 12.02
N ASP A 106 -5.08 -13.17 12.03
CA ASP A 106 -4.60 -12.15 11.10
C ASP A 106 -4.75 -12.56 9.64
N ILE A 107 -5.10 -11.59 8.79
CA ILE A 107 -5.25 -11.79 7.34
C ILE A 107 -3.94 -12.30 6.70
N GLU A 108 -2.79 -11.87 7.20
CA GLU A 108 -1.46 -12.33 6.77
C GLU A 108 -1.26 -13.82 7.00
N MET A 109 -1.74 -14.35 8.13
CA MET A 109 -1.68 -15.79 8.40
C MET A 109 -2.64 -16.55 7.49
N GLY A 110 -3.83 -16.00 7.21
CA GLY A 110 -4.77 -16.60 6.26
C GLY A 110 -4.16 -16.73 4.86
N ILE A 111 -3.44 -15.70 4.42
CA ILE A 111 -2.77 -15.71 3.10
C ILE A 111 -1.66 -16.75 3.04
N LYS A 112 -0.84 -16.87 4.09
CA LYS A 112 0.22 -17.88 4.15
C LYS A 112 -0.29 -19.32 4.14
N GLN A 113 -1.54 -19.53 4.56
CA GLN A 113 -2.18 -20.85 4.56
C GLN A 113 -2.79 -21.17 3.18
N GLU A 114 -3.30 -20.16 2.49
CA GLU A 114 -4.05 -20.31 1.24
C GLU A 114 -3.20 -20.13 -0.04
N PHE A 115 -2.20 -19.24 0.01
CA PHE A 115 -1.35 -18.88 -1.12
C PHE A 115 0.11 -19.29 -0.87
N GLY A 116 0.88 -19.44 -1.93
CA GLY A 116 2.31 -19.71 -1.87
C GLY A 116 3.07 -19.07 -3.02
N GLY A 117 4.39 -18.94 -2.89
CA GLY A 117 5.25 -18.43 -3.95
C GLY A 117 5.06 -16.92 -4.20
N ASP A 118 5.00 -16.52 -5.47
CA ASP A 118 4.94 -15.10 -5.86
C ASP A 118 3.63 -14.44 -5.46
N ASP A 119 2.51 -15.18 -5.44
CA ASP A 119 1.19 -14.65 -5.07
C ASP A 119 1.12 -14.32 -3.58
N GLU A 120 1.65 -15.21 -2.72
CA GLU A 120 1.80 -14.97 -1.29
C GLU A 120 2.65 -13.72 -1.04
N ALA A 121 3.80 -13.62 -1.69
CA ALA A 121 4.70 -12.47 -1.55
C ALA A 121 4.02 -11.16 -2.00
N GLY A 122 3.26 -11.21 -3.10
CA GLY A 122 2.51 -10.06 -3.62
C GLY A 122 1.43 -9.57 -2.66
N PHE A 123 0.58 -10.47 -2.15
CA PHE A 123 -0.48 -10.10 -1.22
C PHE A 123 0.05 -9.61 0.12
N LEU A 124 1.10 -10.25 0.66
CA LEU A 124 1.73 -9.78 1.90
C LEU A 124 2.36 -8.38 1.72
N ALA A 125 2.99 -8.12 0.58
CA ALA A 125 3.52 -6.80 0.26
C ALA A 125 2.41 -5.74 0.18
N LEU A 126 1.29 -6.06 -0.47
CA LEU A 126 0.14 -5.16 -0.56
C LEU A 126 -0.44 -4.85 0.82
N ILE A 127 -0.64 -5.86 1.67
CA ILE A 127 -1.20 -5.66 3.02
C ILE A 127 -0.30 -4.82 3.89
N LYS A 128 1.01 -5.08 3.87
CA LYS A 128 1.99 -4.24 4.58
C LYS A 128 1.89 -2.78 4.12
N CYS A 129 1.88 -2.55 2.81
CA CYS A 129 1.75 -1.22 2.24
C CYS A 129 0.43 -0.53 2.64
N VAL A 130 -0.68 -1.28 2.64
CA VAL A 130 -1.99 -0.78 3.09
C VAL A 130 -1.94 -0.41 4.56
N ARG A 131 -1.43 -1.28 5.45
CA ARG A 131 -1.37 -1.03 6.91
C ARG A 131 -0.49 0.18 7.23
N ASN A 132 0.76 0.15 6.80
CA ASN A 132 1.70 1.24 6.98
C ASN A 132 2.63 1.35 5.76
N SER A 133 2.35 2.35 4.91
CA SER A 133 3.12 2.59 3.70
C SER A 133 4.56 3.01 4.03
N SER A 134 4.75 3.83 5.06
CA SER A 134 6.06 4.35 5.45
C SER A 134 6.98 3.24 5.95
N GLU A 135 6.48 2.34 6.81
CA GLU A 135 7.22 1.16 7.26
C GLU A 135 7.51 0.18 6.10
N TYR A 136 6.54 -0.04 5.21
CA TYR A 136 6.75 -0.89 4.04
C TYR A 136 7.88 -0.39 3.14
N PHE A 137 7.89 0.91 2.84
CA PHE A 137 8.96 1.50 2.04
C PHE A 137 10.31 1.55 2.79
N ALA A 138 10.29 1.71 4.12
CA ALA A 138 11.50 1.60 4.93
C ALA A 138 12.12 0.20 4.84
N ASP A 139 11.32 -0.85 4.99
CA ASP A 139 11.74 -2.25 4.81
C ASP A 139 12.33 -2.47 3.40
N LEU A 140 11.66 -1.97 2.36
CA LEU A 140 12.15 -2.08 0.98
C LEU A 140 13.49 -1.37 0.76
N LEU A 141 13.64 -0.16 1.31
CA LEU A 141 14.89 0.57 1.27
C LEU A 141 15.99 -0.22 1.99
N GLN A 142 15.68 -0.78 3.16
CA GLN A 142 16.65 -1.56 3.92
C GLN A 142 17.10 -2.80 3.15
N ASN A 143 16.17 -3.51 2.51
CA ASN A 143 16.48 -4.67 1.69
C ASN A 143 17.31 -4.29 0.45
N SER A 144 17.08 -3.11 -0.15
CA SER A 144 17.86 -2.64 -1.29
C SER A 144 19.30 -2.25 -0.91
N ILE A 145 19.52 -1.79 0.32
CA ILE A 145 20.82 -1.35 0.85
C ILE A 145 21.62 -2.53 1.41
N ASN A 146 20.99 -3.40 2.21
CA ASN A 146 21.65 -4.53 2.88
C ASN A 146 21.57 -5.85 2.08
N GLY A 147 21.12 -5.80 0.82
CA GLY A 147 21.15 -6.95 -0.07
C GLY A 147 22.58 -7.44 -0.34
N PRO A 148 22.78 -8.72 -0.71
CA PRO A 148 24.10 -9.26 -1.04
C PRO A 148 24.76 -8.55 -2.22
N VAL A 149 23.95 -7.92 -3.08
CA VAL A 149 24.35 -6.93 -4.07
C VAL A 149 23.39 -5.75 -3.90
N ILE A 150 23.92 -4.54 -3.80
CA ILE A 150 23.09 -3.34 -3.75
C ILE A 150 22.34 -3.21 -5.06
N SER A 151 21.03 -3.17 -4.96
CA SER A 151 20.14 -3.00 -6.11
C SER A 151 20.00 -1.52 -6.40
N GLU A 152 21.00 -0.92 -7.05
CA GLU A 152 21.06 0.53 -7.33
C GLU A 152 19.78 1.04 -8.00
N LEU A 153 19.24 0.27 -8.95
CA LEU A 153 17.99 0.62 -9.64
C LEU A 153 16.78 0.66 -8.71
N GLU A 154 16.70 -0.25 -7.73
CA GLU A 154 15.61 -0.26 -6.76
C GLU A 154 15.74 0.88 -5.76
N LEU A 155 16.96 1.15 -5.30
CA LEU A 155 17.25 2.27 -4.42
C LEU A 155 16.89 3.61 -5.11
N ILE A 156 17.27 3.80 -6.38
CA ILE A 156 16.87 4.96 -7.19
C ILE A 156 15.35 5.02 -7.29
N ARG A 157 14.72 3.93 -7.71
CA ARG A 157 13.27 3.88 -7.93
C ARG A 157 12.51 4.27 -6.66
N LEU A 158 12.91 3.74 -5.51
CA LEU A 158 12.27 4.03 -4.22
C LEU A 158 12.49 5.48 -3.78
N VAL A 159 13.75 5.93 -3.74
CA VAL A 159 14.07 7.30 -3.28
C VAL A 159 13.45 8.34 -4.20
N VAL A 160 13.57 8.20 -5.52
CA VAL A 160 13.03 9.17 -6.48
C VAL A 160 11.50 9.17 -6.45
N SER A 161 10.84 8.00 -6.53
CA SER A 161 9.38 7.96 -6.61
C SER A 161 8.68 8.46 -5.35
N ARG A 162 9.33 8.39 -4.18
CA ARG A 162 8.77 8.85 -2.90
C ARG A 162 9.26 10.24 -2.49
N SER A 163 10.28 10.78 -3.16
CA SER A 163 10.92 12.04 -2.78
C SER A 163 9.95 13.19 -2.57
N GLU A 164 8.92 13.35 -3.39
CA GLU A 164 7.95 14.45 -3.28
C GLU A 164 6.62 14.05 -2.62
N ILE A 165 6.50 12.83 -2.12
CA ILE A 165 5.23 12.28 -1.60
C ILE A 165 5.28 12.17 -0.08
N ASP A 166 6.18 11.34 0.46
CA ASP A 166 6.22 10.98 1.88
C ASP A 166 7.61 10.53 2.34
N LEU A 167 8.67 10.91 1.62
CA LEU A 167 10.04 10.48 1.97
C LEU A 167 10.45 10.92 3.38
N ALA A 168 9.92 12.04 3.89
CA ALA A 168 10.14 12.47 5.27
C ALA A 168 9.60 11.43 6.28
N ASP A 169 8.36 10.98 6.12
CA ASP A 169 7.74 9.95 6.97
C ASP A 169 8.48 8.62 6.86
N ILE A 170 8.89 8.23 5.64
CA ILE A 170 9.68 7.02 5.42
C ILE A 170 11.04 7.11 6.15
N LYS A 171 11.70 8.27 6.15
CA LYS A 171 12.97 8.46 6.89
C LYS A 171 12.78 8.27 8.39
N HIS A 172 11.67 8.78 8.94
CA HIS A 172 11.33 8.59 10.34
C HIS A 172 11.09 7.12 10.66
N ALA A 173 10.22 6.45 9.89
CA ALA A 173 9.96 5.01 10.05
C ALA A 173 11.23 4.17 9.90
N TYR A 174 12.10 4.48 8.95
CA TYR A 174 13.38 3.80 8.73
C TYR A 174 14.30 3.91 9.95
N LEU A 175 14.41 5.09 10.55
CA LEU A 175 15.21 5.30 11.75
C LEU A 175 14.64 4.52 12.94
N GLU A 176 13.31 4.49 13.10
CA GLU A 176 12.66 3.76 14.18
C GLU A 176 12.84 2.23 14.03
N MET A 177 12.72 1.71 12.81
CA MET A 177 12.79 0.28 12.53
C MET A 177 14.21 -0.29 12.49
N HIS A 178 15.18 0.48 11.96
CA HIS A 178 16.54 -0.02 11.71
C HIS A 178 17.62 0.64 12.57
N HIS A 179 17.25 1.64 13.37
CA HIS A 179 18.13 2.32 14.33
C HIS A 179 19.37 3.00 13.70
N ILE A 180 19.31 3.25 12.39
CA ILE A 180 20.28 4.02 11.61
C ILE A 180 19.50 4.94 10.69
N SER A 181 19.96 6.19 10.48
CA SER A 181 19.25 7.08 9.57
C SER A 181 19.41 6.60 8.12
N LEU A 182 18.39 6.79 7.28
CA LEU A 182 18.46 6.46 5.86
C LEU A 182 19.67 7.13 5.17
N LYS A 183 20.01 8.34 5.61
CA LYS A 183 21.19 9.07 5.13
C LYS A 183 22.49 8.31 5.44
N GLU A 184 22.68 7.91 6.69
CA GLU A 184 23.88 7.17 7.12
C GLU A 184 23.97 5.80 6.41
N ALA A 185 22.84 5.12 6.24
CA ALA A 185 22.79 3.86 5.52
C ALA A 185 23.21 4.00 4.05
N ILE A 186 22.79 5.07 3.37
CA ILE A 186 23.21 5.37 1.99
C ILE A 186 24.69 5.78 1.94
N GLU A 187 25.15 6.63 2.87
CA GLU A 187 26.57 7.06 2.96
C GLU A 187 27.52 5.88 3.17
N ALA A 188 27.12 4.87 3.95
CA ALA A 188 27.95 3.70 4.22
C ALA A 188 28.03 2.71 3.06
N ASN A 189 27.01 2.65 2.20
CA ASN A 189 26.86 1.60 1.20
C ASN A 189 27.01 2.09 -0.25
N THR A 190 26.95 3.40 -0.50
CA THR A 190 27.04 3.96 -1.87
C THR A 190 28.27 4.86 -2.02
N ASN A 191 28.84 4.92 -3.22
CA ASN A 191 30.05 5.70 -3.51
C ASN A 191 29.89 6.53 -4.79
N GLY A 192 30.71 7.58 -4.91
CA GLY A 192 30.79 8.44 -6.09
C GLY A 192 29.52 9.26 -6.36
N ALA A 193 29.38 9.73 -7.60
CA ALA A 193 28.28 10.62 -8.01
C ALA A 193 26.88 10.03 -7.76
N PHE A 194 26.78 8.70 -7.78
CA PHE A 194 25.53 7.98 -7.47
C PHE A 194 25.07 8.23 -6.03
N GLY A 195 25.94 7.98 -5.04
CA GLY A 195 25.63 8.21 -3.63
C GLY A 195 25.39 9.70 -3.34
N GLU A 196 26.19 10.58 -3.93
CA GLU A 196 26.02 12.03 -3.78
C GLU A 196 24.64 12.51 -4.25
N ALA A 197 24.16 12.01 -5.38
CA ALA A 197 22.85 12.35 -5.92
C ALA A 197 21.71 11.86 -5.00
N LEU A 198 21.77 10.63 -4.49
CA LEU A 198 20.77 10.10 -3.56
C LEU A 198 20.75 10.89 -2.25
N LEU A 199 21.93 11.24 -1.72
CA LEU A 199 22.02 12.03 -0.50
C LEU A 199 21.46 13.43 -0.67
N ALA A 200 21.60 14.04 -1.84
CA ALA A 200 20.97 15.33 -2.13
C ALA A 200 19.44 15.24 -2.04
N LEU A 201 18.82 14.19 -2.61
CA LEU A 201 17.37 13.95 -2.54
C LEU A 201 16.88 13.70 -1.11
N VAL A 202 17.63 12.90 -0.33
CA VAL A 202 17.28 12.57 1.05
C VAL A 202 17.46 13.77 1.99
N LYS A 203 18.43 14.65 1.73
CA LYS A 203 18.67 15.88 2.50
C LYS A 203 17.65 16.98 2.20
N GLY A 204 17.19 17.08 0.95
CA GLY A 204 16.20 18.07 0.51
C GLY A 204 14.81 17.89 1.12
N ASN A 205 14.48 16.67 1.57
CA ASN A 205 13.21 16.34 2.21
C ASN A 205 13.35 16.35 3.74
N GLN A 206 12.86 17.42 4.38
CA GLN A 206 12.89 17.63 5.83
C GLN A 206 11.52 17.46 6.46
#